data_AF-A0A7H4N5A4-F1
#
_entry.id   AF-A0A7H4N5A4-F1
#
_cell.length_a   1.000
_cell.length_b   1.000
_cell.length_c   1.000
_cell.angle_alpha   90.00
_cell.angle_beta   90.00
_cell.angle_gamma   90.00
#
_symmetry.space_group_name_H-M   'P 1'
#
loop_
_entity.id
_entity.type
_entity.pdbx_description
1 polymer ?
#
loop_
_entity_poly.entity_id
_entity_poly.type
_entity_poly.pdbx_seq_one_letter_code
_entity_poly.pdbx_strand_id
1 'polypeptide(L)'
;MQDNAGLYNGTALHESIVPGFQTSYKFHITDPVHFKKRIRVTIEHGHANHLCDDWASTAYWYQKKPGAVTIQPLDERIPTTPGDIERRGIGKSTCELTAEQQMQKDTAKRRFEEFMKTRQIEIEAKLKATREKEAGNKKHAQFIARKVK
;
A
#
# COMPACT_ATOMS: atom_id res chain seq x y z
N MET A 1 -2.56 1.55 -1.78
CA MET A 1 -3.13 2.92 -1.95
C MET A 1 -2.71 3.41 -3.33
N GLN A 2 -3.35 4.41 -3.94
CA GLN A 2 -2.87 4.91 -5.24
C GLN A 2 -1.48 5.56 -5.10
N ASP A 3 -0.63 5.41 -6.12
CA ASP A 3 0.66 6.09 -6.25
C ASP A 3 0.43 7.57 -6.61
N ASN A 4 0.17 8.39 -5.61
CA ASN A 4 -0.04 9.83 -5.76
C ASN A 4 0.57 10.59 -4.58
N ALA A 5 0.81 11.89 -4.77
CA ALA A 5 1.44 12.76 -3.78
C ALA A 5 0.60 14.05 -3.58
N GLY A 6 -0.65 13.90 -3.14
CA GLY A 6 -1.51 15.03 -2.84
C GLY A 6 -1.16 15.69 -1.51
N LEU A 7 -1.38 17.01 -1.39
CA LEU A 7 -0.97 17.78 -0.21
C LEU A 7 -1.48 17.21 1.14
N TYR A 8 -2.72 16.74 1.16
CA TYR A 8 -3.36 16.22 2.38
C TYR A 8 -3.42 14.70 2.44
N ASN A 9 -3.18 14.00 1.34
CA ASN A 9 -3.16 12.55 1.33
C ASN A 9 -2.36 12.01 0.15
N GLY A 10 -1.71 10.89 0.38
CA GLY A 10 -1.05 10.17 -0.68
C GLY A 10 -0.12 9.09 -0.16
N THR A 11 0.77 8.67 -1.04
CA THR A 11 1.76 7.64 -0.81
C THR A 11 3.15 8.27 -0.96
N ALA A 12 3.94 8.29 0.11
CA ALA A 12 5.32 8.76 0.07
C ALA A 12 6.29 7.72 -0.50
N LEU A 13 6.00 6.42 -0.26
CA LEU A 13 6.71 5.28 -0.84
C LEU A 13 5.67 4.27 -1.30
N HIS A 14 5.65 3.98 -2.60
CA HIS A 14 4.67 3.07 -3.18
C HIS A 14 5.28 1.70 -3.51
N GLU A 15 4.50 0.64 -3.34
CA GLU A 15 4.94 -0.75 -3.57
C GLU A 15 5.40 -1.03 -5.01
N SER A 16 4.95 -0.24 -5.99
CA SER A 16 5.43 -0.34 -7.38
C SER A 16 6.86 0.15 -7.56
N ILE A 17 7.36 0.98 -6.63
CA ILE A 17 8.73 1.51 -6.63
C ILE A 17 9.62 0.60 -5.79
N VAL A 18 9.17 0.24 -4.59
CA VAL A 18 9.87 -0.68 -3.69
C VAL A 18 8.93 -1.81 -3.30
N PRO A 19 9.04 -2.99 -3.95
CA PRO A 19 8.14 -4.11 -3.73
C PRO A 19 8.06 -4.52 -2.25
N GLY A 20 6.83 -4.66 -1.75
CA GLY A 20 6.56 -5.03 -0.35
C GLY A 20 6.60 -3.88 0.65
N PHE A 21 6.89 -2.63 0.21
CA PHE A 21 6.92 -1.47 1.08
C PHE A 21 5.90 -0.42 0.65
N GLN A 22 5.17 0.10 1.64
CA GLN A 22 4.17 1.12 1.44
C GLN A 22 4.23 2.12 2.59
N THR A 23 4.36 3.41 2.28
CA THR A 23 4.22 4.49 3.25
C THR A 23 3.16 5.45 2.76
N SER A 24 2.04 5.48 3.46
CA SER A 24 0.88 6.31 3.12
C SER A 24 0.62 7.34 4.19
N TYR A 25 0.08 8.49 3.81
CA TYR A 25 -0.27 9.57 4.74
C TYR A 25 -1.65 10.14 4.44
N LYS A 26 -2.29 10.63 5.50
CA LYS A 26 -3.48 11.45 5.44
C LYS A 26 -3.46 12.48 6.56
N PHE A 27 -3.61 13.74 6.22
CA PHE A 27 -3.70 14.86 7.14
C PHE A 27 -5.13 15.38 7.17
N HIS A 28 -5.75 15.29 8.35
CA HIS A 28 -7.09 15.83 8.61
C HIS A 28 -7.03 17.33 8.93
N ILE A 29 -6.53 18.14 8.00
CA ILE A 29 -6.38 19.60 8.18
C ILE A 29 -7.73 20.29 7.98
N THR A 30 -8.40 20.01 6.86
CA THR A 30 -9.70 20.59 6.51
C THR A 30 -10.88 19.86 7.17
N ASP A 31 -10.67 18.60 7.58
CA ASP A 31 -11.65 17.68 8.15
C ASP A 31 -11.17 17.08 9.50
N PRO A 32 -10.85 17.90 10.52
CA PRO A 32 -10.32 17.40 11.78
C PRO A 32 -11.31 16.52 12.55
N VAL A 33 -10.80 15.44 13.12
CA VAL A 33 -11.57 14.53 13.98
C VAL A 33 -11.57 15.06 15.42
N HIS A 34 -12.66 15.72 15.80
CA HIS A 34 -12.81 16.32 17.12
C HIS A 34 -13.16 15.28 18.21
N PHE A 35 -12.64 15.49 19.42
CA PHE A 35 -13.02 14.69 20.60
C PHE A 35 -13.12 15.57 21.86
N LYS A 36 -14.08 15.25 22.73
CA LYS A 36 -14.28 15.97 24.01
C LYS A 36 -13.57 15.32 25.19
N LYS A 37 -13.62 13.99 25.28
CA LYS A 37 -13.08 13.21 26.42
C LYS A 37 -11.91 12.30 26.02
N ARG A 38 -12.10 11.49 24.97
CA ARG A 38 -11.08 10.57 24.44
C ARG A 38 -11.31 10.28 22.96
N ILE A 39 -10.27 9.86 22.28
CA ILE A 39 -10.31 9.28 20.93
C ILE A 39 -9.52 7.96 20.96
N ARG A 40 -10.00 6.97 20.20
CA ARG A 40 -9.28 5.72 19.93
C ARG A 40 -9.28 5.52 18.42
N VAL A 41 -8.09 5.45 17.84
CA VAL A 41 -7.89 5.22 16.41
C VAL A 41 -7.37 3.79 16.25
N THR A 42 -7.98 3.02 15.36
CA THR A 42 -7.58 1.66 15.05
C THR A 42 -7.61 1.47 13.55
N ILE A 43 -6.68 0.67 13.03
CA ILE A 43 -6.69 0.20 11.65
C ILE A 43 -6.75 -1.33 11.68
N GLU A 44 -7.45 -1.90 10.70
CA GLU A 44 -7.53 -3.34 10.50
C GLU A 44 -6.36 -3.77 9.62
N HIS A 45 -5.62 -4.79 10.03
CA HIS A 45 -4.45 -5.29 9.30
C HIS A 45 -4.90 -6.34 8.27
N GLY A 46 -5.49 -5.86 7.17
CA GLY A 46 -6.21 -6.70 6.20
C GLY A 46 -7.53 -7.23 6.75
N HIS A 47 -8.39 -7.78 5.89
CA HIS A 47 -9.72 -8.24 6.29
C HIS A 47 -9.74 -9.17 7.53
N ALA A 48 -10.52 -8.87 8.55
CA ALA A 48 -10.52 -9.53 9.85
C ALA A 48 -9.14 -9.66 10.53
N ASN A 49 -8.19 -8.74 10.29
CA ASN A 49 -6.80 -8.80 10.77
C ASN A 49 -6.03 -10.06 10.35
N HIS A 50 -6.33 -10.61 9.17
CA HIS A 50 -5.71 -11.84 8.69
C HIS A 50 -4.26 -11.69 8.21
N LEU A 51 -3.76 -10.47 8.02
CA LEU A 51 -2.40 -10.23 7.55
C LEU A 51 -1.41 -10.12 8.70
N CYS A 52 -0.15 -10.48 8.43
CA CYS A 52 0.95 -10.47 9.38
C CYS A 52 2.09 -9.59 8.86
N ASP A 53 1.75 -8.41 8.35
CA ASP A 53 2.74 -7.45 7.87
C ASP A 53 3.36 -6.68 9.04
N ASP A 54 4.49 -6.02 8.79
CA ASP A 54 5.14 -5.11 9.74
C ASP A 54 4.52 -3.72 9.60
N TRP A 55 3.78 -3.28 10.63
CA TRP A 55 3.05 -2.02 10.62
C TRP A 55 3.65 -1.03 11.61
N ALA A 56 4.00 0.15 11.11
CA ALA A 56 4.31 1.31 11.93
C ALA A 56 3.40 2.47 11.53
N SER A 57 2.93 3.23 12.51
CA SER A 57 2.12 4.43 12.27
C SER A 57 2.53 5.57 13.20
N THR A 58 2.29 6.79 12.77
CA THR A 58 2.49 7.99 13.57
C THR A 58 1.23 8.83 13.47
N ALA A 59 0.68 9.22 14.63
CA ALA A 59 -0.50 10.08 14.72
C ALA A 59 -0.10 11.47 15.19
N TYR A 60 -0.69 12.49 14.59
CA TYR A 60 -0.56 13.89 14.99
C TYR A 60 -1.90 14.38 15.51
N TRP A 61 -1.93 15.00 16.69
CA TRP A 61 -3.16 15.54 17.26
C TRP A 61 -2.86 16.73 18.15
N TYR A 62 -3.92 17.50 18.44
CA TYR A 62 -3.90 18.58 19.40
C TYR A 62 -4.84 18.26 20.56
N GLN A 63 -4.41 18.59 21.77
CA GLN A 63 -5.22 18.47 22.98
C GLN A 63 -4.87 19.58 23.98
N LYS A 64 -5.80 19.89 24.90
CA LYS A 64 -5.68 21.04 25.81
C LYS A 64 -4.49 20.98 26.78
N LYS A 65 -4.12 19.80 27.24
CA LYS A 65 -2.99 19.55 28.17
C LYS A 65 -2.11 18.44 27.60
N PRO A 66 -0.80 18.42 27.84
CA PRO A 66 0.06 17.31 27.41
C PRO A 66 -0.43 15.98 28.01
N GLY A 67 -0.39 14.92 27.21
CA GLY A 67 -0.70 13.56 27.62
C GLY A 67 0.57 12.76 27.81
N ALA A 68 0.52 11.74 28.68
CA ALA A 68 1.60 10.77 28.77
C ALA A 68 1.59 9.90 27.49
N VAL A 69 2.77 9.71 26.90
CA VAL A 69 3.00 8.79 25.78
C VAL A 69 4.16 7.90 26.15
N THR A 70 4.01 6.60 25.92
CA THR A 70 5.10 5.64 26.04
C THR A 70 5.60 5.27 24.64
N ILE A 71 6.87 4.88 24.56
CA ILE A 71 7.48 4.40 23.32
C ILE A 71 7.96 2.98 23.55
N GLN A 72 7.86 2.14 22.51
CA GLN A 72 8.42 0.78 22.54
C GLN A 72 9.95 0.83 22.68
N PRO A 73 10.57 -0.23 23.23
CA PRO A 73 12.02 -0.42 23.24
C PRO A 73 12.65 -0.22 21.85
N LEU A 74 13.94 0.13 21.80
CA LEU A 74 14.62 0.41 20.54
C LEU A 74 14.58 -0.79 19.59
N ASP A 75 14.84 -1.99 20.10
CA ASP A 75 14.95 -3.21 19.30
C ASP A 75 13.62 -3.59 18.62
N GLU A 76 12.49 -3.22 19.21
CA GLU A 76 11.14 -3.48 18.68
C GLU A 76 10.71 -2.46 17.60
N ARG A 77 11.40 -1.33 17.47
CA ARG A 77 11.04 -0.24 16.54
C ARG A 77 12.04 -0.02 15.41
N ILE A 78 13.01 -0.91 15.25
CA ILE A 78 13.96 -0.83 14.12
C ILE A 78 13.21 -1.26 12.86
N PRO A 79 13.04 -0.38 11.86
CA PRO A 79 12.30 -0.74 10.66
C PRO A 79 13.00 -1.87 9.91
N THR A 80 12.19 -2.70 9.26
CA THR A 80 12.68 -3.71 8.32
C THR A 80 13.09 -3.01 7.04
N THR A 81 14.30 -3.29 6.52
CA THR A 81 14.76 -2.68 5.27
C THR A 81 14.45 -3.57 4.06
N PRO A 82 14.36 -3.00 2.84
CA PRO A 82 14.27 -3.82 1.63
C PRO A 82 15.45 -4.79 1.53
N GLY A 83 15.17 -6.09 1.54
CA GLY A 83 16.16 -7.17 1.58
C GLY A 83 16.30 -7.88 2.94
N ASP A 84 15.88 -7.25 4.04
CA ASP A 84 15.90 -7.86 5.38
C ASP A 84 14.60 -8.61 5.74
N ILE A 85 13.55 -8.51 4.91
CA ILE A 85 12.24 -9.14 5.17
C ILE A 85 12.39 -10.64 5.41
N GLU A 86 13.08 -11.35 4.52
CA GLU A 86 13.31 -12.80 4.65
C GLU A 86 14.18 -13.14 5.86
N ARG A 87 15.13 -12.26 6.19
CA ARG A 87 16.11 -12.43 7.28
C ARG A 87 15.48 -12.32 8.66
N ARG A 88 14.51 -11.43 8.83
CA ARG A 88 13.78 -11.27 10.10
C ARG A 88 12.59 -12.22 10.24
N GLY A 89 12.23 -12.96 9.19
CA GLY A 89 11.12 -13.92 9.24
C GLY A 89 9.75 -13.27 9.42
N ILE A 90 9.62 -11.99 9.11
CA ILE A 90 8.37 -11.24 9.18
C ILE A 90 7.39 -11.86 8.16
N GLY A 91 6.15 -12.11 8.59
CA GLY A 91 5.13 -12.80 7.79
C GLY A 91 5.22 -14.33 7.78
N LYS A 92 6.17 -14.95 8.49
CA LYS A 92 6.16 -16.41 8.69
C LYS A 92 5.10 -16.78 9.72
N SER A 93 4.02 -17.39 9.26
CA SER A 93 3.02 -17.99 10.16
C SER A 93 3.68 -19.09 11.00
N THR A 94 3.47 -19.05 12.31
CA THR A 94 3.89 -20.11 13.24
C THR A 94 2.93 -21.29 13.26
N CYS A 95 1.81 -21.20 12.52
CA CYS A 95 0.80 -22.25 12.47
C CYS A 95 1.20 -23.36 11.50
N GLU A 96 1.29 -24.58 12.02
CA GLU A 96 1.45 -25.79 11.21
C GLU A 96 0.18 -26.06 10.41
N LEU A 97 0.34 -26.27 9.10
CA LEU A 97 -0.78 -26.52 8.20
C LEU A 97 -1.11 -28.01 8.18
N THR A 98 -2.39 -28.33 8.15
CA THR A 98 -2.82 -29.72 7.87
C THR A 98 -2.48 -30.09 6.43
N ALA A 99 -2.39 -31.39 6.14
CA ALA A 99 -2.16 -31.88 4.77
C ALA A 99 -3.23 -31.38 3.79
N GLU A 100 -4.48 -31.28 4.24
CA GLU A 100 -5.57 -30.72 3.44
C GLU A 100 -5.37 -29.23 3.14
N GLN A 101 -5.02 -28.43 4.14
CA GLN A 101 -4.73 -27.00 3.97
C GLN A 101 -3.54 -26.77 3.02
N GLN A 102 -2.51 -27.61 3.10
CA GLN A 102 -1.38 -27.54 2.19
C GLN A 102 -1.79 -27.84 0.74
N MET A 103 -2.59 -28.88 0.53
CA MET A 103 -3.13 -29.22 -0.79
C MET A 103 -4.03 -28.11 -1.36
N GLN A 104 -4.85 -27.47 -0.52
CA GLN A 104 -5.66 -26.33 -0.90
C GLN A 104 -4.79 -25.13 -1.32
N LYS A 105 -3.71 -24.84 -0.59
CA LYS A 105 -2.75 -23.79 -0.96
C LYS A 105 -2.07 -24.07 -2.29
N ASP A 106 -1.62 -25.30 -2.51
CA ASP A 106 -0.98 -25.70 -3.78
C ASP A 106 -1.95 -25.59 -4.95
N THR A 107 -3.20 -26.01 -4.75
CA THR A 107 -4.27 -25.90 -5.75
C THR A 107 -4.59 -24.44 -6.06
N ALA A 108 -4.71 -23.59 -5.03
CA ALA A 108 -4.92 -22.16 -5.20
C ALA A 108 -3.76 -21.50 -5.96
N LYS A 109 -2.52 -21.88 -5.64
CA LYS A 109 -1.31 -21.39 -6.32
C LYS A 109 -1.33 -21.73 -7.82
N ARG A 110 -1.62 -22.98 -8.19
CA ARG A 110 -1.73 -23.38 -9.61
C ARG A 110 -2.80 -22.58 -10.35
N ARG A 111 -3.99 -22.44 -9.76
CA ARG A 111 -5.09 -21.63 -10.33
C ARG A 111 -4.67 -20.17 -10.51
N PHE A 112 -3.95 -19.61 -9.53
CA PHE A 112 -3.45 -18.24 -9.61
C PHE A 112 -2.41 -18.07 -10.71
N GLU A 113 -1.48 -19.01 -10.86
CA GLU A 113 -0.47 -18.99 -11.94
C GLU A 113 -1.13 -19.04 -13.33
N GLU A 114 -2.13 -19.90 -13.52
CA GLU A 114 -2.91 -19.97 -14.77
C GLU A 114 -3.67 -18.67 -15.04
N PHE A 115 -4.37 -18.13 -14.03
CA PHE A 115 -5.07 -16.86 -14.14
C PHE A 115 -4.14 -15.71 -14.49
N MET A 116 -2.97 -15.63 -13.85
CA MET A 116 -2.00 -14.57 -14.08
C MET A 116 -1.44 -14.58 -15.51
N LYS A 117 -1.24 -15.75 -16.13
CA LYS A 117 -0.83 -15.86 -17.54
C LYS A 117 -1.88 -15.20 -18.46
N THR A 118 -3.15 -15.54 -18.28
CA THR A 118 -4.25 -14.95 -19.07
C THR A 118 -4.38 -13.45 -18.81
N ARG A 119 -4.30 -13.04 -17.55
CA ARG A 119 -4.41 -11.63 -17.15
C ARG A 119 -3.25 -10.78 -17.67
N GLN A 120 -2.05 -11.33 -17.74
CA GLN A 120 -0.88 -10.63 -18.26
C GLN A 120 -1.07 -10.22 -19.73
N ILE A 121 -1.65 -11.11 -20.55
CA ILE A 121 -1.99 -10.82 -21.95
C ILE A 121 -2.95 -9.62 -22.04
N GLU A 122 -3.99 -9.59 -21.20
CA GLU A 122 -4.92 -8.47 -21.15
C GLU A 122 -4.26 -7.16 -20.71
N ILE A 123 -3.41 -7.22 -19.68
CA ILE A 123 -2.68 -6.06 -19.16
C ILE A 123 -1.80 -5.48 -20.26
N GLU A 124 -1.04 -6.32 -20.98
CA GLU A 124 -0.18 -5.89 -22.07
C GLU A 124 -0.96 -5.24 -23.21
N ALA A 125 -2.09 -5.83 -23.61
CA ALA A 125 -2.98 -5.24 -24.62
C ALA A 125 -3.53 -3.87 -24.18
N LYS A 126 -3.96 -3.74 -22.91
CA LYS A 126 -4.47 -2.48 -22.35
C LYS A 126 -3.37 -1.41 -22.24
N LEU A 127 -2.16 -1.80 -21.81
CA LEU A 127 -1.01 -0.90 -21.73
C LEU A 127 -0.61 -0.39 -23.12
N LYS A 128 -0.57 -1.28 -24.12
CA LYS A 128 -0.30 -0.89 -25.52
C LYS A 128 -1.32 0.12 -26.02
N ALA A 129 -2.61 -0.17 -25.87
CA ALA A 129 -3.69 0.74 -26.26
C ALA A 129 -3.63 2.09 -25.54
N THR A 130 -3.23 2.10 -24.27
CA THR A 130 -3.07 3.32 -23.46
C THR A 130 -1.92 4.17 -24.00
N ARG A 131 -0.76 3.56 -24.28
CA ARG A 131 0.40 4.26 -24.85
C ARG A 131 0.11 4.83 -26.23
N GLU A 132 -0.61 4.11 -27.08
CA GLU A 132 -1.04 4.59 -28.41
C GLU A 132 -1.95 5.81 -28.28
N LYS A 133 -2.94 5.78 -27.38
CA LYS A 133 -3.82 6.92 -27.08
C LYS A 133 -3.05 8.11 -26.52
N GLU A 134 -2.14 7.89 -25.58
CA GLU A 134 -1.31 8.95 -25.00
C GLU A 134 -0.45 9.64 -26.07
N ALA A 135 0.20 8.88 -26.94
CA ALA A 135 0.95 9.41 -28.07
C ALA A 135 0.05 10.19 -29.04
N GLY A 136 -1.16 9.70 -29.31
CA GLY A 136 -2.17 10.40 -30.09
C GLY A 136 -2.57 11.74 -29.47
N ASN A 137 -2.83 11.77 -28.17
CA ASN A 137 -3.19 12.98 -27.43
C ASN A 137 -2.06 14.03 -27.48
N LYS A 138 -0.80 13.60 -27.31
CA LYS A 138 0.38 14.48 -27.44
C LYS A 138 0.46 15.09 -28.84
N LYS A 139 0.31 14.28 -29.90
CA LYS A 139 0.31 14.76 -31.29
C LYS A 139 -0.84 15.74 -31.56
N HIS A 140 -2.04 15.42 -31.08
CA HIS A 140 -3.22 16.26 -31.25
C HIS A 140 -3.06 17.61 -30.54
N ALA A 141 -2.58 17.61 -29.30
CA ALA A 141 -2.28 18.83 -28.55
C ALA A 141 -1.25 19.71 -29.27
N GLN A 142 -0.18 19.11 -29.81
CA GLN A 142 0.82 19.84 -30.61
C GLN A 142 0.24 20.42 -31.91
N PHE A 143 -0.63 19.67 -32.59
CA PHE A 143 -1.30 20.14 -33.81
C PHE A 143 -2.20 21.35 -33.53
N ILE A 144 -3.01 21.30 -32.46
CA ILE A 144 -3.86 22.42 -32.05
C ILE A 144 -2.98 23.63 -31.70
N ALA A 145 -1.93 23.44 -30.89
CA ALA A 145 -1.04 24.53 -30.49
C ALA A 145 -0.37 25.23 -31.69
N ARG A 146 -0.09 24.51 -32.78
CA ARG A 146 0.45 25.08 -34.03
C ARG A 146 -0.58 25.85 -34.86
N LYS A 147 -1.86 25.50 -34.79
CA LYS A 147 -2.96 26.16 -35.53
C LYS A 147 -3.46 27.46 -34.89
N VAL A 148 -3.19 27.65 -33.61
CA VAL A 148 -3.63 28.84 -32.84
C VAL A 148 -2.56 29.96 -32.86
N LYS A 149 -1.39 29.70 -33.46
CA LYS A 149 -0.40 30.72 -33.84
C LYS A 149 -0.66 31.18 -35.27
#